data_AF-A0AA90SX36-F1
#
_entry.id   AF-A0AA90SX36-F1
#
_cell.length_a   1.000
_cell.length_b   1.000
_cell.length_c   1.000
_cell.angle_alpha   90.00
_cell.angle_beta   90.00
_cell.angle_gamma   90.00
#
_symmetry.space_group_name_H-M   'P 1'
#
loop_
_entity.id
_entity.type
_entity.pdbx_description
1 polymer ?
#
loop_
_entity_poly.entity_id
_entity_poly.type
_entity_poly.pdbx_seq_one_letter_code
_entity_poly.pdbx_strand_id
1 'polypeptide(L)'
;MVKNIQFKNGDWVQGKSRDGELIHGFIETVSDNREIVKVNVVESDNEKAVGKSIWIPSKWTEKLPDLEISNENHLLALIDLALLSKDETWFMELSGKLESIKIHPKLNARKSEFLIPGNRIAKLDLNR
;
A
#
# COMPACT_ATOMS: atom_id res chain seq x y z
N MET A 1 -15.60 -12.14 -3.66
CA MET A 1 -14.46 -12.76 -4.38
C MET A 1 -13.40 -13.06 -3.34
N VAL A 2 -13.15 -14.33 -3.02
CA VAL A 2 -12.14 -14.70 -2.02
C VAL A 2 -10.77 -14.53 -2.67
N LYS A 3 -10.03 -13.49 -2.24
CA LYS A 3 -8.67 -13.23 -2.70
C LYS A 3 -7.84 -14.45 -2.26
N ASN A 4 -7.43 -15.29 -3.21
CA ASN A 4 -6.52 -16.40 -2.94
C ASN A 4 -5.13 -15.78 -2.73
N ILE A 5 -4.87 -15.34 -1.50
CA ILE A 5 -3.61 -14.71 -1.13
C ILE A 5 -2.56 -15.82 -1.10
N GLN A 6 -1.75 -15.90 -2.15
CA GLN A 6 -0.57 -16.75 -2.14
C GLN A 6 0.51 -16.07 -1.30
N PHE A 7 0.70 -16.60 -0.10
CA PHE A 7 1.78 -16.22 0.79
C PHE A 7 3.13 -16.68 0.23
N LYS A 8 4.12 -15.79 0.27
CA LYS A 8 5.52 -16.10 -0.07
C LYS A 8 6.40 -15.84 1.15
N ASN A 9 7.54 -16.54 1.23
CA ASN A 9 8.56 -16.24 2.23
C ASN A 9 9.02 -14.78 2.08
N GLY A 10 9.10 -14.05 3.20
CA GLY A 10 9.43 -12.63 3.25
C GLY A 10 8.23 -11.68 3.10
N ASP A 11 7.03 -12.18 2.80
CA ASP A 11 5.83 -11.32 2.77
C ASP A 11 5.48 -10.83 4.19
N TRP A 12 5.20 -9.53 4.30
CA TRP A 12 4.64 -8.93 5.50
C TRP A 12 3.18 -9.32 5.67
N VAL A 13 2.84 -9.78 6.87
CA VAL A 13 1.51 -10.25 7.22
C VAL A 13 1.10 -9.72 8.58
N GLN A 14 -0.20 -9.48 8.71
CA GLN A 14 -0.85 -9.33 10.00
C GLN A 14 -1.64 -10.62 10.26
N GLY A 15 -1.61 -11.12 11.49
CA GLY A 15 -2.30 -12.33 11.87
C GLY A 15 -2.90 -12.21 13.26
N LYS A 16 -3.80 -13.15 13.56
CA LYS A 16 -4.30 -13.32 14.92
C LYS A 16 -3.85 -14.65 15.51
N SER A 17 -3.35 -14.60 16.74
CA SER A 17 -3.05 -15.77 17.55
C SER A 17 -4.32 -16.53 17.91
N ARG A 18 -4.17 -17.77 18.40
CA ARG A 18 -5.27 -18.56 18.98
C ARG A 18 -5.94 -17.86 20.16
N ASP A 19 -5.18 -17.04 20.90
CA ASP A 19 -5.68 -16.27 22.03
C ASP A 19 -6.37 -14.96 21.61
N GLY A 20 -6.42 -14.66 20.29
CA GLY A 20 -6.99 -13.43 19.76
C GLY A 20 -6.02 -12.25 19.70
N GLU A 21 -4.76 -12.45 20.09
CA GLU A 21 -3.70 -11.43 20.03
C GLU A 21 -3.42 -11.01 18.58
N LEU A 22 -3.25 -9.71 18.35
CA LEU A 22 -2.84 -9.16 17.07
C LEU A 22 -1.32 -9.24 16.93
N ILE A 23 -0.88 -9.76 15.79
CA ILE A 23 0.51 -10.08 15.53
C ILE A 23 0.89 -9.53 14.16
N HIS A 24 1.95 -8.74 14.12
CA HIS A 24 2.58 -8.23 12.91
C HIS A 24 3.94 -8.90 12.72
N GLY A 25 4.19 -9.37 11.51
CA GLY A 25 5.43 -10.08 11.22
C GLY A 25 5.61 -10.38 9.74
N PHE A 26 6.66 -11.14 9.45
CA PHE A 26 6.93 -11.62 8.10
C PHE A 26 6.91 -13.14 8.05
N ILE A 27 6.56 -13.67 6.88
CA ILE A 27 6.49 -15.12 6.68
C ILE A 27 7.91 -15.68 6.56
N GLU A 28 8.29 -16.51 7.53
CA GLU A 28 9.54 -17.25 7.51
C GLU A 28 9.41 -18.50 6.64
N THR A 29 8.29 -19.21 6.75
CA THR A 29 8.05 -20.47 6.02
C THR A 29 6.56 -20.68 5.76
N VAL A 30 6.22 -21.18 4.58
CA VAL A 30 4.85 -21.61 4.24
C VAL A 30 4.85 -23.14 4.21
N SER A 31 3.89 -23.79 4.86
CA SER A 31 3.75 -25.25 4.77
C SER A 31 3.35 -25.67 3.35
N ASP A 32 3.68 -26.90 2.96
CA ASP A 32 3.37 -27.46 1.63
C ASP A 32 1.88 -27.40 1.28
N ASN A 33 1.01 -27.62 2.27
CA ASN A 33 -0.44 -27.52 2.13
C ASN A 33 -0.98 -26.08 2.15
N ARG A 34 -0.13 -25.07 2.44
CA ARG A 34 -0.46 -23.64 2.54
C ARG A 34 -1.62 -23.30 3.49
N GLU A 35 -2.02 -24.23 4.35
CA GLU A 35 -3.08 -24.02 5.34
C GLU A 35 -2.58 -23.30 6.59
N ILE A 36 -1.28 -23.43 6.87
CA ILE A 36 -0.58 -22.77 7.96
C ILE A 36 0.68 -22.09 7.45
N VAL A 37 1.02 -20.97 8.06
CA VAL A 37 2.21 -20.17 7.77
C VAL A 37 2.99 -19.97 9.06
N LYS A 38 4.31 -20.09 8.97
CA LYS A 38 5.25 -19.75 10.03
C LYS A 38 5.60 -18.27 9.89
N VAL A 39 5.17 -17.48 10.85
CA VAL A 39 5.36 -16.03 10.89
C VAL A 39 6.35 -15.70 11.99
N ASN A 40 7.39 -14.94 11.65
CA ASN A 40 8.30 -14.37 12.62
C ASN A 40 7.71 -13.05 13.12
N VAL A 41 7.44 -12.99 14.43
CA VAL A 41 6.74 -11.86 15.05
C VAL A 41 7.70 -10.71 15.26
N VAL A 42 7.42 -9.58 14.61
CA VAL A 42 8.16 -8.33 14.80
C VAL A 42 7.47 -7.47 15.86
N GLU A 43 6.14 -7.45 15.88
CA GLU A 43 5.33 -6.70 16.84
C GLU A 43 4.08 -7.49 17.21
N SER A 44 3.66 -7.42 18.46
CA SER A 44 2.47 -8.11 18.95
C SER A 44 1.93 -7.41 20.19
N ASP A 45 0.60 -7.42 20.36
CA ASP A 45 -0.05 -6.98 21.61
C ASP A 45 0.43 -7.78 22.83
N ASN A 46 0.92 -9.00 22.61
CA ASN A 46 1.62 -9.76 23.65
C ASN A 46 3.13 -9.71 23.42
N GLU A 47 3.80 -9.00 24.33
CA GLU A 47 5.27 -8.86 24.37
C GLU A 47 5.99 -10.21 24.41
N LYS A 48 5.36 -11.26 24.95
CA LYS A 48 5.95 -12.61 25.00
C LYS A 48 6.04 -13.29 23.64
N ALA A 49 5.27 -12.83 22.66
CA ALA A 49 5.25 -13.37 21.31
C ALA A 49 6.28 -12.68 20.39
N VAL A 50 6.71 -11.47 20.74
CA VAL A 50 7.69 -10.69 19.96
C VAL A 50 9.02 -11.44 19.86
N GLY A 51 9.58 -11.50 18.65
CA GLY A 51 10.84 -12.18 18.34
C GLY A 51 10.76 -13.70 18.25
N LYS A 52 9.55 -14.29 18.32
CA LYS A 52 9.34 -15.74 18.16
C LYS A 52 8.73 -16.04 16.80
N SER A 53 9.02 -17.23 16.27
CA SER A 53 8.36 -17.75 15.07
C SER A 53 7.18 -18.63 15.47
N ILE A 54 5.97 -18.24 15.09
CA ILE A 54 4.73 -18.95 15.44
C ILE A 54 4.01 -19.45 14.19
N TRP A 55 3.26 -20.54 14.36
CA TRP A 55 2.43 -21.11 13.30
C TRP A 55 1.02 -20.54 13.38
N ILE A 56 0.61 -19.81 12.35
CA ILE A 56 -0.72 -19.19 12.25
C ILE A 56 -1.46 -19.84 11.07
N PRO A 57 -2.75 -20.21 11.22
CA PRO A 57 -3.56 -20.63 10.10
C PRO A 57 -3.66 -19.52 9.05
N SER A 58 -3.44 -19.85 7.78
CA SER A 58 -3.53 -18.92 6.65
C SER A 58 -4.87 -18.20 6.56
N LYS A 59 -5.94 -18.79 7.13
CA LYS A 59 -7.28 -18.19 7.22
C LYS A 59 -7.36 -16.98 8.16
N TRP A 60 -6.44 -16.89 9.11
CA TRP A 60 -6.35 -15.82 10.11
C TRP A 60 -5.16 -14.90 9.85
N THR A 61 -4.49 -15.10 8.71
CA THR A 61 -3.37 -14.28 8.26
C THR A 61 -3.85 -13.46 7.08
N GLU A 62 -3.65 -12.15 7.14
CA GLU A 62 -3.90 -11.24 6.06
C GLU A 62 -2.58 -10.65 5.58
N LYS A 63 -2.32 -10.71 4.27
CA LYS A 63 -1.14 -10.07 3.69
C LYS A 63 -1.31 -8.56 3.81
N LEU A 64 -0.32 -7.90 4.41
CA LEU A 64 -0.29 -6.45 4.44
C LEU A 64 -0.06 -5.96 3.00
N PRO A 65 -0.80 -4.92 2.55
CA PRO A 65 -0.58 -4.38 1.22
C PRO A 65 0.88 -3.96 1.11
N ASP A 66 1.52 -4.35 0.01
CA ASP A 66 2.80 -3.77 -0.38
C ASP A 66 2.64 -2.26 -0.32
N LEU A 67 3.58 -1.58 0.35
CA LEU A 67 3.52 -0.14 0.56
C LEU A 67 3.53 0.56 -0.80
N GLU A 68 2.35 0.84 -1.36
CA GLU A 68 2.23 1.68 -2.54
C GLU A 68 2.55 3.11 -2.10
N ILE A 69 3.80 3.52 -2.32
CA ILE A 69 4.26 4.89 -2.11
C ILE A 69 3.64 5.77 -3.21
N SER A 70 2.32 5.98 -3.12
CA SER A 70 1.57 6.81 -4.07
C SER A 70 1.49 8.27 -3.62
N ASN A 71 1.85 8.57 -2.37
CA ASN A 71 1.67 9.90 -1.79
C ASN A 71 3.04 10.54 -1.48
N GLU A 72 3.21 11.80 -1.88
CA GLU A 72 4.44 12.57 -1.66
C GLU A 72 4.80 12.63 -0.16
N ASN A 73 3.80 12.81 0.69
CA ASN A 73 3.97 12.82 2.15
C ASN A 73 4.50 11.51 2.73
N HIS A 74 4.10 10.35 2.19
CA HIS A 74 4.64 9.06 2.64
C HIS A 74 6.11 8.93 2.27
N LEU A 75 6.48 9.41 1.09
CA LEU A 75 7.86 9.37 0.64
C LEU A 75 8.76 10.29 1.47
N LEU A 76 8.29 11.51 1.80
CA LEU A 76 9.01 12.42 2.70
C LEU A 76 9.22 11.81 4.10
N ALA A 77 8.20 11.17 4.67
CA ALA A 77 8.34 10.49 5.95
C ALA A 77 9.37 9.34 5.92
N LEU A 78 9.46 8.60 4.81
CA LEU A 78 10.49 7.57 4.62
C LEU A 78 11.88 8.18 4.45
N ILE A 79 11.99 9.33 3.77
CA ILE A 79 13.25 10.06 3.63
C ILE A 79 13.78 10.51 5.00
N ASP A 80 12.91 11.07 5.84
CA ASP A 80 13.28 11.45 7.21
C ASP A 80 13.75 10.22 8.02
N LEU A 81 13.08 9.07 7.85
CA LEU A 81 13.49 7.83 8.51
C LEU A 81 14.85 7.32 8.00
N ALA A 82 15.15 7.47 6.70
CA ALA A 82 16.44 7.13 6.13
C ALA A 82 17.56 8.02 6.68
N LEU A 83 17.30 9.31 6.82
CA LEU A 83 18.22 10.27 7.45
C LEU A 83 18.49 9.92 8.91
N LEU A 84 17.45 9.54 9.67
CA LEU A 84 17.60 9.08 11.06
C LEU A 84 18.43 7.80 11.15
N SER A 85 18.26 6.90 10.19
CA SER A 85 18.98 5.62 10.12
C SER A 85 20.39 5.75 9.52
N LYS A 86 20.74 6.94 8.98
CA LYS A 86 21.99 7.24 8.26
C LYS A 86 22.23 6.33 7.05
N ASP A 87 21.16 5.89 6.40
CA ASP A 87 21.26 5.06 5.20
C ASP A 87 21.22 5.93 3.94
N GLU A 88 22.42 6.22 3.41
CA GLU A 88 22.59 7.07 2.24
C GLU A 88 22.03 6.44 0.97
N THR A 89 22.17 5.11 0.81
CA THR A 89 21.67 4.41 -0.37
C THR A 89 20.14 4.46 -0.42
N TRP A 90 19.52 4.18 0.72
CA TRP A 90 18.07 4.23 0.85
C TRP A 90 17.53 5.66 0.68
N PHE A 91 18.22 6.68 1.20
CA PHE A 91 17.87 8.09 0.99
C PHE A 91 17.90 8.50 -0.49
N MET A 92 18.94 8.10 -1.23
CA MET A 92 19.08 8.43 -2.64
C MET A 92 17.99 7.78 -3.50
N GLU A 93 17.64 6.52 -3.22
CA GLU A 93 16.54 5.84 -3.91
C GLU A 93 15.17 6.51 -3.67
N LEU A 94 14.89 6.88 -2.43
CA LEU A 94 13.63 7.54 -2.06
C LEU A 94 13.54 8.95 -2.66
N SER A 95 14.64 9.71 -2.65
CA SER A 95 14.72 11.04 -3.24
C SER A 95 14.54 10.99 -4.76
N GLY A 96 15.14 10.00 -5.45
CA GLY A 96 14.94 9.81 -6.89
C GLY A 96 13.49 9.45 -7.25
N LYS A 97 12.81 8.66 -6.40
CA LYS A 97 11.36 8.41 -6.55
C LYS A 97 10.53 9.68 -6.35
N LEU A 98 10.96 10.58 -5.46
CA LEU A 98 10.26 11.84 -5.17
C LEU A 98 10.33 12.79 -6.36
N GLU A 99 11.49 12.90 -6.99
CA GLU A 99 11.67 13.66 -8.21
C GLU A 99 10.80 13.10 -9.35
N SER A 100 10.72 11.78 -9.48
CA SER A 100 9.88 11.12 -10.49
C SER A 100 8.37 11.42 -10.31
N ILE A 101 7.90 11.54 -9.06
CA ILE A 101 6.51 11.90 -8.76
C ILE A 101 6.25 13.39 -9.01
N LYS A 102 7.20 14.27 -8.68
CA LYS A 102 7.09 15.72 -8.96
C LYS A 102 7.13 16.08 -10.44
N ILE A 103 7.82 15.28 -11.27
CA ILE A 103 7.93 15.52 -12.71
C ILE A 103 6.67 15.02 -13.47
N HIS A 104 5.91 14.10 -12.89
CA HIS A 104 4.59 13.68 -13.39
C HIS A 104 3.45 14.11 -12.45
N PRO A 105 3.15 15.41 -12.33
CA PRO A 105 1.82 15.80 -11.87
C PRO A 105 0.86 15.27 -12.94
N LYS A 106 0.11 14.21 -12.63
CA LYS A 106 -1.00 13.77 -13.47
C LYS A 106 -1.85 15.00 -13.76
N LEU A 107 -1.77 15.48 -15.00
CA LEU A 107 -2.70 16.38 -15.65
C LEU A 107 -4.09 15.71 -15.65
N ASN A 108 -4.74 15.67 -14.49
CA ASN A 108 -6.18 15.51 -14.43
C ASN A 108 -6.76 16.87 -14.78
N ALA A 109 -6.82 17.11 -16.08
CA ALA A 109 -7.56 18.17 -16.72
C ALA A 109 -9.03 18.13 -16.27
N ARG A 110 -9.33 18.79 -15.15
CA ARG A 110 -10.68 19.30 -14.88
C ARG A 110 -10.90 20.50 -15.80
N LYS A 111 -11.09 20.27 -17.10
CA LYS A 111 -11.37 21.35 -18.05
C LYS A 111 -12.11 20.89 -19.31
N SER A 112 -13.30 20.29 -19.16
CA SER A 112 -14.33 20.31 -20.23
C SER A 112 -15.70 19.73 -19.81
N GLU A 113 -16.23 20.05 -18.63
CA GLU A 113 -17.70 19.96 -18.39
C GLU A 113 -18.40 21.33 -18.51
N PHE A 114 -17.67 22.38 -18.89
CA PHE A 114 -18.25 23.68 -19.29
C PHE A 114 -18.36 23.85 -20.82
N LEU A 115 -18.30 22.76 -21.58
CA LEU A 115 -18.78 22.77 -22.96
C LEU A 115 -20.29 22.65 -22.89
N ILE A 116 -20.98 23.79 -22.90
CA ILE A 116 -22.36 23.89 -23.39
C ILE A 116 -22.23 24.25 -24.88
N PRO A 117 -22.38 23.31 -25.83
CA PRO A 117 -22.49 23.67 -27.23
C PRO A 117 -23.98 23.68 -27.63
N GLY A 118 -24.47 24.86 -28.02
CA GLY A 118 -25.49 25.00 -29.05
C GLY A 118 -26.96 24.80 -28.67
N ASN A 119 -27.68 25.91 -28.44
CA ASN A 119 -28.72 26.44 -29.35
C ASN A 119 -29.83 27.18 -28.58
N ARG A 120 -29.76 28.51 -28.50
CA ARG A 120 -30.94 29.40 -28.36
C ARG A 120 -30.62 30.81 -28.87
N ILE A 121 -30.42 30.97 -30.19
CA ILE A 121 -30.79 32.22 -30.85
C ILE A 121 -31.73 31.82 -31.99
N ALA A 122 -32.96 32.28 -31.82
CA ALA A 122 -34.09 31.98 -32.66
C ALA A 122 -33.87 32.47 -34.09
N LYS A 123 -34.53 31.78 -35.00
CA LYS A 123 -34.72 32.12 -36.41
C LYS A 123 -34.87 33.64 -36.59
N LEU A 124 -33.90 34.27 -37.25
CA LEU A 124 -34.12 35.55 -37.90
C LEU A 124 -34.18 35.28 -39.41
N ASP A 125 -35.33 34.73 -39.84
CA ASP A 125 -35.74 34.78 -41.25
C ASP A 125 -36.82 35.88 -41.38
N LEU A 126 -36.33 37.03 -41.85
CA LEU A 126 -36.88 37.84 -42.94
C LEU A 126 -38.37 37.66 -43.30
N ASN A 127 -39.24 38.63 -42.96
CA ASN A 127 -40.16 39.27 -43.92
C ASN A 127 -41.10 40.31 -43.27
N ARG A 128 -41.07 41.51 -43.87
CA ARG A 128 -42.15 42.50 -44.07
C ARG A 128 -42.81 43.17 -42.88
#